data_AF-A0A955VFS6-F1
#
_entry.id   AF-A0A955VFS6-F1
#
_cell.length_a   1.000
_cell.length_b   1.000
_cell.length_c   1.000
_cell.angle_alpha   90.00
_cell.angle_beta   90.00
_cell.angle_gamma   90.00
#
_symmetry.space_group_name_H-M   'P 1'
#
loop_
_entity.id
_entity.type
_entity.pdbx_description
1 polymer ?
#
loop_
_entity_poly.entity_id
_entity_poly.type
_entity_poly.pdbx_seq_one_letter_code
_entity_poly.pdbx_strand_id
1 'polypeptide(L)'
;MQNPPSAISEKRPLFATWLQNKPLNSSTDVVFFLITGASALTIFLILGGILLSLIVTALPALQKFGVGFLGSAEWNPVTQQFGALTSVHGTLMSTMVAMLLAVPASAVIAMFLVELAPPRVGQTVGYLIELLAAIPSIIY
;
A
#
# COMPACT_ATOMS: atom_id res chain seq x y z
N MET A 1 18.02 -75.49 5.66
CA MET A 1 16.88 -74.70 6.14
C MET A 1 17.09 -73.26 5.67
N GLN A 2 16.32 -72.84 4.67
CA GLN A 2 16.41 -71.54 4.01
C GLN A 2 15.75 -70.47 4.88
N ASN A 3 16.47 -69.40 5.21
CA ASN A 3 15.85 -68.16 5.69
C ASN A 3 15.16 -67.47 4.49
N PRO A 4 13.90 -67.06 4.59
CA PRO A 4 13.31 -66.21 3.56
C PRO A 4 13.95 -64.81 3.60
N PRO A 5 14.16 -64.16 2.45
CA PRO A 5 14.68 -62.80 2.40
C PRO A 5 13.65 -61.86 3.03
N SER A 6 14.12 -61.01 3.95
CA SER A 6 13.34 -59.91 4.53
C SER A 6 12.89 -58.98 3.40
N ALA A 7 11.65 -59.16 2.94
CA ALA A 7 10.97 -58.21 2.08
C ALA A 7 10.83 -56.90 2.87
N ILE A 8 11.79 -56.00 2.66
CA ILE A 8 11.69 -54.62 3.10
C ILE A 8 10.48 -54.05 2.35
N SER A 9 9.36 -53.91 3.07
CA SER A 9 8.22 -53.11 2.64
C SER A 9 8.73 -51.68 2.52
N GLU A 10 9.16 -51.32 1.32
CA GLU A 10 9.55 -49.98 0.94
C GLU A 10 8.27 -49.13 0.96
N LYS A 11 7.95 -48.61 2.16
CA LYS A 11 6.87 -47.64 2.34
C LYS A 11 7.26 -46.42 1.52
N ARG A 12 6.72 -46.33 0.30
CA ARG A 12 6.74 -45.10 -0.49
C ARG A 12 6.29 -43.98 0.44
N PRO A 13 7.08 -42.90 0.56
CA PRO A 13 6.77 -41.91 1.56
C PRO A 13 5.43 -41.24 1.18
N LEU A 14 4.54 -41.09 2.16
CA LEU A 14 3.19 -40.55 1.97
C LEU A 14 3.21 -39.16 1.32
N PHE A 15 4.31 -38.40 1.40
CA PHE A 15 4.48 -37.12 0.71
C PHE A 15 4.58 -37.27 -0.82
N ALA A 16 5.12 -38.38 -1.33
CA ALA A 16 5.31 -38.60 -2.77
C ALA A 16 3.96 -38.73 -3.50
N THR A 17 2.93 -39.25 -2.81
CA THR A 17 1.58 -39.37 -3.36
C THR A 17 0.83 -38.04 -3.44
N TRP A 18 1.16 -37.03 -2.61
CA TRP A 18 0.56 -35.68 -2.68
C TRP A 18 1.07 -34.85 -3.86
N LEU A 19 2.27 -35.16 -4.35
CA LEU A 19 2.87 -34.53 -5.53
C LEU A 19 2.40 -35.16 -6.84
N GLN A 20 1.84 -36.37 -6.79
CA GLN A 20 1.64 -37.17 -8.00
C GLN A 20 0.29 -36.91 -8.70
N ASN A 21 -0.67 -36.25 -8.06
CA ASN A 21 -1.99 -35.95 -8.65
C ASN A 21 -2.51 -34.57 -8.23
N LYS A 22 -1.89 -33.49 -8.73
CA LYS A 22 -2.68 -32.31 -9.09
C LYS A 22 -2.95 -32.40 -10.58
N PRO A 23 -4.20 -32.55 -11.04
CA PRO A 23 -4.48 -32.22 -12.42
C PRO A 23 -4.11 -30.73 -12.55
N LEU A 24 -2.98 -30.46 -13.20
CA LEU A 24 -2.74 -29.18 -13.86
C LEU A 24 -3.79 -29.10 -14.96
N ASN A 25 -5.06 -28.93 -14.59
CA ASN A 25 -6.09 -28.55 -15.53
C ASN A 25 -5.71 -27.13 -15.92
N SER A 26 -4.96 -27.06 -17.03
CA SER A 26 -4.37 -25.87 -17.62
C SER A 26 -5.34 -24.68 -17.62
N SER A 27 -6.64 -24.93 -17.75
CA SER A 27 -7.67 -23.89 -17.75
C SER A 27 -7.80 -23.11 -16.44
N THR A 28 -7.71 -23.75 -15.27
CA THR A 28 -7.88 -23.04 -13.99
C THR A 28 -6.66 -22.17 -13.68
N ASP A 29 -5.46 -22.67 -13.95
CA ASP A 29 -4.21 -21.92 -13.76
C ASP A 29 -4.12 -20.75 -14.75
N VAL A 30 -4.60 -20.93 -15.99
CA VAL A 30 -4.69 -19.87 -17.01
C VAL A 30 -5.71 -18.80 -16.59
N VAL A 31 -6.88 -19.18 -16.10
CA VAL A 31 -7.89 -18.22 -15.60
C VAL A 31 -7.34 -17.44 -14.40
N PHE A 32 -6.68 -18.11 -13.47
CA PHE A 32 -6.03 -17.46 -12.33
C PHE A 32 -4.95 -16.46 -12.77
N PHE A 33 -4.10 -16.86 -13.73
CA PHE A 33 -3.07 -15.98 -14.30
C PHE A 33 -3.68 -14.78 -15.01
N LEU A 34 -4.74 -14.97 -15.80
CA LEU A 34 -5.45 -13.90 -16.49
C LEU A 34 -6.10 -12.91 -15.52
N ILE A 35 -6.76 -13.38 -14.46
CA ILE A 35 -7.42 -12.51 -13.46
C ILE A 35 -6.37 -11.69 -12.69
N THR A 36 -5.28 -12.32 -12.27
CA THR A 36 -4.21 -11.64 -11.55
C THR A 36 -3.50 -10.62 -12.45
N GLY A 37 -3.23 -11.00 -13.70
CA GLY A 37 -2.65 -10.11 -14.72
C GLY A 37 -3.57 -8.92 -15.05
N ALA A 38 -4.87 -9.17 -15.20
CA ALA A 38 -5.87 -8.12 -15.41
C ALA A 38 -5.96 -7.17 -14.21
N SER A 39 -5.95 -7.69 -12.98
CA SER A 39 -5.98 -6.89 -11.76
C SER A 39 -4.76 -5.98 -11.65
N ALA A 40 -3.56 -6.51 -11.93
CA ALA A 40 -2.34 -5.73 -11.97
C ALA A 40 -2.41 -4.63 -13.05
N LEU A 41 -2.87 -4.98 -14.26
CA LEU A 41 -3.03 -4.03 -15.35
C LEU A 41 -4.02 -2.91 -14.99
N THR A 42 -5.14 -3.24 -14.35
CA THR A 42 -6.13 -2.26 -13.88
C THR A 42 -5.52 -1.27 -12.90
N ILE A 43 -4.70 -1.72 -11.95
CA ILE A 43 -4.01 -0.81 -11.01
C ILE A 43 -3.10 0.15 -11.77
N PHE A 44 -2.31 -0.34 -12.73
CA PHE A 44 -1.46 0.53 -13.55
C PHE A 44 -2.25 1.51 -14.41
N LEU A 45 -3.40 1.09 -14.97
CA LEU A 45 -4.29 1.97 -15.72
C LEU A 45 -4.89 3.07 -14.84
N ILE A 46 -5.33 2.73 -13.62
CA ILE A 46 -5.83 3.71 -12.65
C ILE A 46 -4.72 4.69 -12.27
N LEU A 47 -3.53 4.19 -11.93
CA LEU A 47 -2.38 5.04 -11.60
C LEU A 47 -2.02 5.98 -12.75
N GLY A 48 -1.98 5.46 -13.99
CA GLY A 48 -1.78 6.26 -15.19
C GLY A 48 -2.88 7.29 -15.40
N GLY A 49 -4.14 6.94 -15.16
CA GLY A 49 -5.27 7.85 -15.21
C GLY A 49 -5.16 8.99 -14.19
N ILE A 50 -4.73 8.70 -12.95
CA ILE A 50 -4.49 9.71 -11.91
C ILE A 50 -3.36 10.66 -12.34
N LEU A 51 -2.25 10.13 -12.86
CA LEU A 51 -1.13 10.95 -13.35
C LEU A 51 -1.56 11.85 -14.51
N LEU A 52 -2.31 11.33 -15.47
CA LEU A 52 -2.85 12.10 -16.59
C LEU A 52 -3.80 13.19 -16.09
N SER A 53 -4.71 12.86 -15.16
CA SER A 53 -5.62 13.82 -14.55
C SER A 53 -4.87 14.95 -13.84
N LEU A 54 -3.80 14.62 -13.10
CA LEU A 54 -2.96 15.58 -12.41
C LEU A 54 -2.27 16.53 -13.40
N ILE A 55 -1.69 16.00 -14.48
CA ILE A 55 -1.01 16.80 -15.51
C ILE A 55 -2.00 17.74 -16.20
N VAL A 56 -3.15 17.23 -16.65
CA VAL A 56 -4.17 18.02 -17.34
C VAL A 56 -4.69 19.15 -16.46
N THR A 57 -4.87 18.88 -15.17
CA THR A 57 -5.36 19.88 -14.20
C THR A 57 -4.29 20.91 -13.83
N ALA A 58 -3.02 20.51 -13.78
CA ALA A 58 -1.91 21.40 -13.44
C ALA A 58 -1.43 22.26 -14.62
N LEU A 59 -1.65 21.82 -15.86
CA LEU A 59 -1.13 22.49 -17.06
C LEU A 59 -1.56 23.96 -17.21
N PRO A 60 -2.83 24.36 -16.98
CA PRO A 60 -3.25 25.75 -17.08
C PRO A 60 -2.50 26.68 -16.11
N ALA A 61 -2.14 26.19 -14.92
CA ALA A 61 -1.35 26.96 -13.96
C ALA A 61 0.07 27.21 -14.47
N LEU A 62 0.71 26.18 -15.02
CA LEU A 62 2.04 26.30 -15.63
C LEU A 62 2.03 27.22 -16.86
N GLN A 63 0.97 27.19 -17.67
CA GLN A 63 0.83 28.09 -18.81
C GLN A 63 0.65 29.56 -18.39
N LYS A 64 -0.08 29.82 -17.29
CA LYS A 64 -0.34 31.18 -16.79
C LYS A 64 0.89 31.81 -16.12
N PHE A 65 1.65 31.04 -15.36
CA PHE A 65 2.75 31.55 -14.52
C PHE A 65 4.15 31.19 -15.03
N GLY A 66 4.24 30.32 -16.04
CA GLY A 66 5.51 29.84 -16.61
C GLY A 66 6.30 28.95 -15.65
N VAL A 67 7.52 28.59 -16.05
CA VAL A 67 8.41 27.70 -15.26
C VAL A 67 8.90 28.39 -13.97
N GLY A 68 9.00 29.72 -13.97
CA GLY A 68 9.37 30.52 -12.79
C GLY A 68 8.38 30.40 -11.63
N PHE A 69 7.15 29.94 -11.89
CA PHE A 69 6.15 29.60 -10.88
C PHE A 69 6.69 28.65 -9.80
N LEU A 70 7.50 27.66 -10.19
CA LEU A 70 7.98 26.61 -9.30
C LEU A 70 8.95 27.14 -8.23
N GLY A 71 9.74 28.15 -8.56
CA GLY A 71 10.71 28.77 -7.66
C GLY A 71 10.25 30.07 -7.01
N SER A 72 9.08 30.59 -7.40
CA SER A 72 8.57 31.85 -6.86
C SER A 72 7.92 31.64 -5.49
N ALA A 73 8.29 32.48 -4.52
CA ALA A 73 7.64 32.58 -3.22
C ALA A 73 6.55 33.67 -3.18
N GLU A 74 6.25 34.30 -4.32
CA GLU A 74 5.24 35.36 -4.38
C GLU A 74 3.84 34.81 -4.07
N TRP A 75 3.13 35.52 -3.20
CA TRP A 75 1.72 35.26 -2.91
C TRP A 75 0.97 36.58 -2.81
N ASN A 76 0.54 37.09 -3.96
CA ASN A 76 -0.18 38.35 -4.06
C ASN A 76 -1.59 38.14 -4.64
N PRO A 77 -2.62 38.04 -3.78
CA PRO A 77 -4.00 37.84 -4.22
C PRO A 77 -4.60 39.07 -4.92
N VAL A 78 -4.03 40.27 -4.73
CA VAL A 78 -4.50 41.51 -5.36
C VAL A 78 -4.07 41.57 -6.83
N THR A 79 -2.81 41.22 -7.12
CA THR A 79 -2.26 41.21 -8.48
C THR A 79 -2.40 39.85 -9.19
N GLN A 80 -3.03 38.86 -8.54
CA GLN A 80 -3.16 37.48 -9.00
C GLN A 80 -1.81 36.81 -9.35
N GLN A 81 -0.75 37.19 -8.64
CA GLN A 81 0.57 36.58 -8.79
C GLN A 81 0.76 35.55 -7.69
N PHE A 82 0.93 34.29 -8.09
CA PHE A 82 1.11 33.18 -7.17
C PHE A 82 2.35 32.39 -7.58
N GLY A 83 3.08 31.88 -6.60
CA GLY A 83 4.19 30.97 -6.75
C GLY A 83 3.94 29.66 -6.01
N ALA A 84 4.46 28.56 -6.54
CA ALA A 84 4.31 27.24 -5.93
C ALA A 84 5.19 27.07 -4.69
N LEU A 85 6.31 27.79 -4.59
CA LEU A 85 7.31 27.54 -3.54
C LEU A 85 6.73 27.76 -2.15
N THR A 86 5.88 28.77 -1.98
CA THR A 86 5.20 29.07 -0.71
C THR A 86 4.29 27.92 -0.28
N SER A 87 3.52 27.36 -1.21
CA SER A 87 2.65 26.20 -0.94
C SER A 87 3.47 24.94 -0.63
N VAL A 88 4.53 24.67 -1.40
CA VAL A 88 5.42 23.51 -1.18
C VAL A 88 6.15 23.62 0.16
N HIS A 89 6.65 24.80 0.50
CA HIS A 89 7.29 25.01 1.79
C HIS A 89 6.31 24.82 2.95
N GLY A 90 5.08 25.34 2.82
CA GLY A 90 4.03 25.17 3.82
C GLY A 90 3.67 23.70 4.05
N THR A 91 3.52 22.91 2.98
CA THR A 91 3.23 21.46 3.10
C THR A 91 4.40 20.69 3.69
N LEU A 92 5.64 21.01 3.32
CA LEU A 92 6.83 20.37 3.90
C LEU A 92 6.97 20.67 5.40
N MET A 93 6.79 21.93 5.80
CA MET A 93 6.89 22.32 7.21
C MET A 93 5.76 21.72 8.05
N SER A 94 4.53 21.72 7.54
CA SER A 94 3.40 21.12 8.26
C SER A 94 3.54 19.61 8.39
N THR A 95 3.94 18.91 7.33
CA THR A 95 4.18 17.46 7.37
C THR A 95 5.36 17.10 8.27
N MET A 96 6.42 17.90 8.27
CA MET A 96 7.57 17.69 9.16
C MET A 96 7.17 17.80 10.63
N VAL A 97 6.44 18.86 11.00
CA VAL A 97 5.95 19.03 12.38
C VAL A 97 4.97 17.90 12.74
N ALA A 98 4.07 17.54 11.83
CA ALA A 98 3.14 16.44 12.04
C ALA A 98 3.87 15.10 12.29
N MET A 99 4.88 14.76 11.48
CA MET A 99 5.68 13.54 11.66
C MET A 99 6.48 13.57 12.95
N LEU A 100 7.09 14.71 13.29
CA LEU A 100 7.88 14.86 14.52
C LEU A 100 7.04 14.58 15.77
N LEU A 101 5.75 14.91 15.75
CA LEU A 101 4.83 14.63 16.85
C LEU A 101 4.19 13.22 16.75
N ALA A 102 3.74 12.84 15.55
CA ALA A 102 2.96 11.62 15.34
C ALA A 102 3.81 10.34 15.45
N VAL A 103 5.06 10.35 14.98
CA VAL A 103 5.95 9.18 14.99
C VAL A 103 6.32 8.74 16.41
N PRO A 104 6.84 9.61 17.32
CA PRO A 104 7.13 9.18 18.68
C PRO A 104 5.86 8.80 19.45
N ALA A 105 4.76 9.54 19.26
CA ALA A 105 3.49 9.22 19.89
C ALA A 105 2.96 7.84 19.46
N SER A 106 3.02 7.52 18.17
CA SER A 106 2.57 6.22 17.66
C SER A 106 3.42 5.07 18.20
N ALA A 107 4.74 5.25 18.33
CA ALA A 107 5.63 4.26 18.93
C ALA A 107 5.28 3.97 20.39
N VAL A 108 5.01 5.02 21.19
CA VAL A 108 4.60 4.87 22.60
C VAL A 108 3.27 4.13 22.73
N ILE A 109 2.28 4.50 21.91
CA ILE A 109 0.96 3.84 21.90
C ILE A 109 1.09 2.38 21.48
N ALA A 110 1.89 2.09 20.44
CA ALA A 110 2.13 0.73 19.98
C ALA A 110 2.77 -0.14 21.06
N MET A 111 3.83 0.36 21.74
CA MET A 111 4.46 -0.35 22.86
C MET A 111 3.48 -0.60 24.00
N PHE A 112 2.66 0.40 24.37
CA PHE A 112 1.64 0.24 25.40
C PHE A 112 0.62 -0.85 25.05
N LEU A 113 0.12 -0.85 23.81
CA LEU A 113 -0.89 -1.82 23.37
C LEU A 113 -0.37 -3.24 23.29
N VAL A 114 0.92 -3.42 22.98
CA VAL A 114 1.55 -4.76 22.87
C VAL A 114 2.00 -5.29 24.23
N GLU A 115 2.64 -4.46 25.05
CA GLU A 115 3.34 -4.93 26.26
C GLU A 115 2.55 -4.72 27.56
N LEU A 116 1.72 -3.66 27.64
CA LEU A 116 1.07 -3.27 28.91
C LEU A 116 -0.45 -3.45 28.90
N ALA A 117 -1.10 -3.38 27.73
CA ALA A 117 -2.55 -3.42 27.66
C ALA A 117 -3.11 -4.84 27.89
N PRO A 118 -4.24 -4.97 28.61
CA PRO A 118 -4.96 -6.25 28.67
C PRO A 118 -5.34 -6.74 27.27
N PRO A 119 -5.29 -8.07 26.99
CA PRO A 119 -5.47 -8.60 25.64
C PRO A 119 -6.74 -8.13 24.90
N ARG A 120 -7.85 -7.99 25.63
CA ARG A 120 -9.13 -7.50 25.05
C ARG A 120 -9.05 -6.05 24.61
N VAL A 121 -8.39 -5.18 25.39
CA VAL A 121 -8.26 -3.75 25.09
C VAL A 121 -7.35 -3.55 23.89
N GLY A 122 -6.19 -4.24 23.86
CA GLY A 122 -5.27 -4.21 22.72
C GLY A 122 -5.96 -4.60 21.41
N GLN A 123 -6.75 -5.69 21.43
CA GLN A 123 -7.52 -6.13 20.27
C GLN A 123 -8.59 -5.12 19.85
N THR A 124 -9.41 -4.62 20.77
CA THR A 124 -10.47 -3.64 20.43
C THR A 124 -9.87 -2.36 19.87
N VAL A 125 -8.84 -1.80 20.50
CA VAL A 125 -8.19 -0.57 20.03
C VAL A 125 -7.49 -0.79 18.67
N GLY A 126 -6.86 -1.95 18.47
CA GLY A 126 -6.28 -2.33 17.18
C GLY A 126 -7.31 -2.29 16.05
N TYR A 127 -8.49 -2.90 16.26
CA TYR A 127 -9.58 -2.83 15.28
C TYR A 127 -10.06 -1.39 15.04
N LEU A 128 -10.16 -0.57 16.08
CA LEU A 128 -10.56 0.84 15.91
C LEU A 128 -9.53 1.63 15.09
N ILE A 129 -8.23 1.37 15.27
CA ILE A 129 -7.16 1.98 14.47
C ILE A 129 -7.25 1.53 13.01
N GLU A 130 -7.47 0.24 12.75
CA GLU A 130 -7.66 -0.29 11.40
C GLU A 130 -8.89 0.32 10.72
N LEU A 131 -10.00 0.47 11.46
CA LEU A 131 -11.20 1.12 10.96
C LEU A 131 -10.97 2.60 10.65
N LEU A 132 -10.24 3.32 11.50
CA LEU A 132 -9.88 4.72 11.26
C LEU A 132 -9.03 4.86 10.00
N ALA A 133 -8.10 3.94 9.76
CA ALA A 133 -7.26 3.93 8.57
C ALA A 133 -8.02 3.60 7.28
N ALA A 134 -9.17 2.94 7.38
CA ALA A 134 -10.01 2.59 6.24
C ALA A 134 -10.95 3.73 5.78
N ILE A 135 -11.06 4.83 6.54
CA ILE A 135 -11.93 5.95 6.18
C ILE A 135 -11.37 6.68 4.94
N PRO A 136 -12.18 6.86 3.88
CA PRO A 136 -11.75 7.62 2.71
C PRO A 136 -11.41 9.07 3.07
N SER A 137 -10.26 9.56 2.59
CA SER A 137 -9.81 10.93 2.85
C SER A 137 -10.76 12.02 2.33
N ILE A 138 -11.65 11.70 1.38
CA ILE A 138 -12.64 12.65 0.85
C ILE A 138 -13.68 13.11 1.90
N ILE A 139 -13.83 12.36 3.00
CA ILE A 139 -14.82 12.62 4.07
C ILE A 139 -14.21 13.39 5.26
N TYR A 140 -12.89 13.35 5.42
CA TYR A 140 -12.15 13.88 6.57
C TYR A 140 -11.95 15.40 6.47
#